data_AF-A0A7S5YGH6-F1
#
_entry.id   AF-A0A7S5YGH6-F1
#
_cell.length_a   1.000
_cell.length_b   1.000
_cell.length_c   1.000
_cell.angle_alpha   90.00
_cell.angle_beta   90.00
_cell.angle_gamma   90.00
#
_symmetry.space_group_name_H-M   'P 1'
#
loop_
_entity.id
_entity.type
_entity.pdbx_description
1 polymer ?
#
loop_
_entity_poly.entity_id
_entity_poly.type
_entity_poly.pdbx_seq_one_letter_code
_entity_poly.pdbx_strand_id
1 'polypeptide(L)'
;LVHSSTLVAAGVWFVMRYDYLLHFSSSVVIFSIMLLLTVFITGVSSFFFFDLKKIVALSTCNNISWCVLYLIFGDVMLSLFQLV
;
A
#
# COMPACT_ATOMS: atom_id res chain seq x y z
N LEU A 1 -9.02 7.31 -14.46
CA LEU A 1 -8.25 6.08 -14.82
C LEU A 1 -6.75 6.30 -14.70
N VAL A 2 -6.18 7.37 -15.27
CA VAL A 2 -4.71 7.60 -15.22
C VAL A 2 -4.20 8.04 -13.84
N HIS A 3 -5.02 8.70 -13.01
CA HIS A 3 -4.52 9.21 -11.72
C HIS A 3 -4.32 8.17 -10.62
N SER A 4 -4.96 7.00 -10.69
CA SER A 4 -4.95 6.03 -9.59
C SER A 4 -4.01 4.84 -9.81
N SER A 5 -3.80 4.38 -11.04
CA SER A 5 -3.01 3.16 -11.29
C SER A 5 -1.55 3.44 -11.68
N THR A 6 -1.27 4.43 -12.52
CA THR A 6 0.10 4.65 -13.03
C THR A 6 1.00 5.39 -12.05
N LEU A 7 0.48 6.42 -11.36
CA LEU A 7 1.24 7.16 -10.34
C LEU A 7 1.59 6.27 -9.15
N VAL A 8 0.68 5.37 -8.76
CA VAL A 8 0.91 4.46 -7.66
C VAL A 8 1.86 3.33 -8.04
N ALA A 9 1.71 2.75 -9.24
CA ALA A 9 2.66 1.77 -9.76
C ALA A 9 4.08 2.33 -9.87
N ALA A 10 4.22 3.58 -10.34
CA ALA A 10 5.50 4.27 -10.39
C ALA A 10 6.11 4.49 -9.00
N GLY A 11 5.28 4.81 -8.00
CA GLY A 11 5.71 4.93 -6.61
C GLY A 11 6.22 3.61 -6.02
N VAL A 12 5.47 2.51 -6.18
CA VAL A 12 5.90 1.18 -5.71
C VAL A 12 7.17 0.73 -6.44
N TRP A 13 7.23 0.92 -7.76
CA TRP A 13 8.41 0.58 -8.56
C TRP A 13 9.66 1.36 -8.14
N PHE A 14 9.51 2.65 -7.80
CA PHE A 14 10.61 3.47 -7.27
C PHE A 14 11.11 2.92 -5.92
N VAL A 15 10.18 2.58 -5.01
CA VAL A 15 10.54 2.02 -3.69
C VAL A 15 11.26 0.67 -3.83
N MET A 16 10.86 -0.18 -4.79
CA MET A 16 11.56 -1.45 -5.08
C MET A 16 13.02 -1.26 -5.47
N ARG A 17 13.39 -0.13 -6.11
CA ARG A 17 14.78 0.14 -6.49
C ARG A 17 15.65 0.57 -5.31
N TYR A 18 15.05 1.02 -4.21
CA TYR A 18 15.74 1.43 -2.97
C TYR A 18 15.57 0.42 -1.82
N ASP A 19 15.11 -0.81 -2.12
CA ASP A 19 14.84 -1.87 -1.14
C ASP A 19 16.03 -2.16 -0.19
N TYR A 20 17.26 -2.13 -0.73
CA TYR A 20 18.48 -2.35 0.06
C TYR A 20 18.70 -1.30 1.18
N LEU A 21 18.18 -0.07 1.02
CA LEU A 21 18.24 0.98 2.04
C LEU A 21 17.20 0.80 3.15
N LEU A 22 16.10 0.09 2.86
CA LEU A 22 15.02 -0.16 3.82
C LEU A 22 15.40 -1.26 4.82
N HIS A 23 16.01 -2.36 4.38
CA HIS A 23 16.23 -3.56 5.20
C HIS A 23 17.01 -3.35 6.51
N PHE A 24 17.80 -2.29 6.67
CA PHE A 24 18.69 -2.11 7.83
C PHE A 24 18.24 -1.08 8.88
N SER A 25 17.03 -0.53 8.77
CA SER A 25 16.61 0.55 9.67
C SER A 25 15.47 0.16 10.61
N SER A 26 15.62 0.46 11.91
CA SER A 26 14.55 0.33 12.92
C SER A 26 13.30 1.15 12.58
N SER A 27 13.43 2.15 11.71
CA SER A 27 12.31 2.91 11.13
C SER A 27 11.34 2.05 10.31
N VAL A 28 11.77 0.91 9.77
CA VAL A 28 10.88 0.03 9.00
C VAL A 28 9.77 -0.55 9.87
N VAL A 29 10.08 -0.93 11.11
CA VAL A 29 9.08 -1.49 12.04
C VAL A 29 8.01 -0.46 12.39
N ILE A 30 8.41 0.80 12.59
CA ILE A 30 7.48 1.90 12.87
C ILE A 30 6.61 2.16 11.64
N PHE A 31 7.21 2.15 10.45
CA PHE A 31 6.49 2.35 9.19
C PHE A 31 5.50 1.23 8.88
N SER A 32 5.85 -0.04 9.14
CA SER A 32 4.93 -1.18 8.96
C SER A 32 3.73 -1.09 9.90
N ILE A 33 3.93 -0.65 11.14
CA ILE A 33 2.83 -0.43 12.10
C ILE A 33 1.90 0.68 11.59
N MET A 34 2.43 1.77 11.06
CA MET A 34 1.61 2.84 10.47
C MET A 34 0.79 2.34 9.26
N LEU A 35 1.37 1.51 8.40
CA LEU A 35 0.65 0.90 7.26
C LEU A 35 -0.46 -0.06 7.70
N LEU A 36 -0.23 -0.85 8.74
CA LEU A 36 -1.27 -1.71 9.32
C LEU A 36 -2.42 -0.87 9.90
N LEU A 37 -2.11 0.26 10.53
CA LEU A 37 -3.14 1.20 10.99
C LEU A 37 -3.91 1.82 9.83
N THR A 38 -3.28 2.17 8.71
CA THR A 38 -4.00 2.72 7.54
C THR A 38 -4.92 1.68 6.89
N VAL A 39 -4.49 0.42 6.79
CA VAL A 39 -5.35 -0.71 6.34
C VAL A 39 -6.57 -0.84 7.25
N PHE A 40 -6.37 -0.77 8.57
CA PHE A 40 -7.46 -0.87 9.53
C PHE A 40 -8.43 0.32 9.41
N ILE A 41 -7.92 1.55 9.36
CA ILE A 41 -8.74 2.77 9.26
C ILE A 41 -9.54 2.80 7.94
N THR A 42 -8.91 2.44 6.82
CA THR A 42 -9.59 2.37 5.51
C THR A 42 -10.62 1.25 5.48
N GLY A 43 -10.35 0.11 6.13
CA GLY A 43 -11.34 -0.95 6.32
C GLY A 43 -12.56 -0.48 7.10
N VAL A 44 -12.36 0.11 8.29
CA VAL A 44 -13.47 0.59 9.13
C VAL A 44 -14.27 1.69 8.43
N SER A 45 -13.58 2.67 7.83
CA SER A 45 -14.24 3.78 7.15
C SER A 45 -15.03 3.34 5.90
N SER A 46 -14.66 2.24 5.25
CA SER A 46 -15.44 1.69 4.12
C SER A 46 -16.85 1.24 4.50
N PHE A 47 -17.06 0.84 5.77
CA PHE A 47 -18.39 0.46 6.27
C PHE A 47 -19.28 1.66 6.59
N PHE A 48 -18.70 2.83 6.85
CA PHE A 48 -19.46 4.04 7.21
C PHE A 48 -19.93 4.85 6.01
N PHE A 49 -19.28 4.72 4.85
CA PHE A 49 -19.68 5.44 3.64
C PHE A 49 -20.73 4.66 2.85
N PHE A 50 -21.85 5.30 2.50
CA PHE A 50 -22.86 4.74 1.58
C PHE A 50 -22.57 5.05 0.11
N ASP A 51 -21.66 5.98 -0.18
CA ASP A 51 -21.29 6.34 -1.56
C ASP A 51 -20.35 5.29 -2.17
N LEU A 52 -20.83 4.57 -3.19
CA LEU A 52 -20.06 3.54 -3.91
C LEU A 52 -18.70 4.05 -4.43
N LYS A 53 -18.64 5.29 -4.90
CA LYS A 53 -17.38 5.89 -5.40
C LYS A 53 -16.33 6.06 -4.30
N LYS A 54 -16.75 6.38 -3.07
CA LYS A 54 -15.84 6.54 -1.93
C LYS A 54 -15.38 5.17 -1.41
N ILE A 55 -16.27 4.19 -1.38
CA ILE A 55 -15.93 2.81 -1.02
C ILE A 55 -14.84 2.25 -1.96
N VAL A 56 -15.02 2.43 -3.27
CA VAL A 56 -14.03 1.97 -4.27
C VAL A 56 -12.70 2.74 -4.15
N ALA A 57 -12.73 4.04 -3.84
CA ALA A 57 -11.50 4.78 -3.58
C ALA A 57 -10.76 4.26 -2.33
N LEU A 58 -11.48 3.98 -1.24
CA LEU A 58 -10.91 3.39 -0.03
C LEU A 58 -10.35 1.98 -0.27
N SER A 59 -11.02 1.15 -1.07
CA SER A 59 -10.52 -0.18 -1.37
C SER A 59 -9.24 -0.13 -2.21
N THR A 60 -9.11 0.83 -3.14
CA THR A 60 -7.83 1.05 -3.84
C THR A 60 -6.72 1.50 -2.90
N CYS A 61 -7.00 2.39 -1.94
CA CYS A 61 -6.03 2.82 -0.93
C CYS A 61 -5.56 1.67 -0.03
N ASN A 62 -6.50 0.80 0.36
CA ASN A 62 -6.19 -0.41 1.12
C ASN A 62 -5.30 -1.36 0.31
N ASN A 63 -5.60 -1.59 -0.98
CA ASN A 63 -4.80 -2.45 -1.85
C ASN A 63 -3.33 -1.99 -1.94
N ILE A 64 -3.13 -0.68 -2.08
CA ILE A 64 -1.81 -0.06 -2.16
C ILE A 64 -1.03 -0.23 -0.85
N SER A 65 -1.71 -0.09 0.29
CA SER A 65 -1.08 -0.28 1.61
C SER A 65 -0.55 -1.71 1.78
N TRP A 66 -1.28 -2.71 1.26
CA TRP A 66 -0.83 -4.09 1.20
C TRP A 66 0.36 -4.31 0.25
N CYS A 67 0.37 -3.69 -0.93
CA CYS A 67 1.53 -3.76 -1.82
C CYS A 67 2.81 -3.25 -1.14
N VAL A 68 2.73 -2.15 -0.39
CA VAL A 68 3.89 -1.57 0.31
C VAL A 68 4.31 -2.44 1.50
N LEU A 69 3.37 -3.06 2.21
CA LEU A 69 3.70 -4.02 3.27
C LEU A 69 4.50 -5.23 2.73
N TYR A 70 4.07 -5.85 1.64
CA TYR A 70 4.80 -6.97 1.04
C TYR A 70 6.22 -6.58 0.59
N LEU A 71 6.38 -5.36 0.08
CA LEU A 71 7.69 -4.82 -0.30
C LEU A 71 8.61 -4.70 0.93
N ILE A 72 8.10 -4.15 2.04
CA ILE A 72 8.86 -4.02 3.30
C ILE A 72 9.34 -5.37 3.84
N PHE A 73 8.52 -6.41 3.71
CA PHE A 73 8.89 -7.77 4.13
C PHE A 73 9.86 -8.47 3.16
N GLY A 74 10.24 -7.84 2.05
CA GLY A 74 11.19 -8.35 1.06
C GLY A 74 10.57 -9.16 -0.09
N ASP A 75 9.25 -9.32 -0.11
CA ASP A 75 8.55 -10.10 -1.12
C ASP A 75 8.09 -9.24 -2.30
N VAL A 76 9.03 -9.00 -3.21
CA VAL A 76 8.83 -8.23 -4.45
C VAL A 76 7.80 -8.90 -5.39
N MET A 77 7.77 -10.24 -5.44
CA MET A 77 6.82 -10.96 -6.30
C MET A 77 5.38 -10.85 -5.80
N LEU A 78 5.16 -10.93 -4.49
CA LEU A 78 3.83 -10.79 -3.88
C LEU A 78 3.29 -9.37 -4.03
N SER A 79 4.14 -8.35 -3.86
CA SER A 79 3.75 -6.96 -4.10
C SER A 79 3.40 -6.67 -5.56
N LEU A 80 4.09 -7.29 -6.53
CA LEU A 80 3.70 -7.20 -7.94
C LEU A 80 2.37 -7.90 -8.23
N PHE A 81 2.14 -9.10 -7.68
CA PHE A 81 0.86 -9.80 -7.82
C PHE A 81 -0.31 -9.01 -7.25
N GLN A 82 -0.11 -8.29 -6.15
CA GLN A 82 -1.16 -7.47 -5.52
C GLN A 82 -1.48 -6.20 -6.33
N LEU A 83 -0.53 -5.73 -7.14
CA LEU A 83 -0.64 -4.50 -7.91
C LEU A 83 -1.32 -4.69 -9.27
N VAL A 84 -1.16 -5.87 -9.87
CA VAL A 84 -1.80 -6.27 -11.16
C VAL A 84 -3.26 -6.58 -10.95
#